data_AF-A0A2Z2MB69-F1
#
_entry.id   AF-A0A2Z2MB69-F1
#
_cell.length_a   1.000
_cell.length_b   1.000
_cell.length_c   1.000
_cell.angle_alpha   90.00
_cell.angle_beta   90.00
_cell.angle_gamma   90.00
#
_symmetry.space_group_name_H-M   'P 1'
#
loop_
_entity.id
_entity.type
_entity.pdbx_description
1 polymer ?
#
loop_
_entity_poly.entity_id
_entity_poly.type
_entity_poly.pdbx_seq_one_letter_code
_entity_poly.pdbx_strand_id
1 'polypeptide(L)'
;MGDVRPEHKFALTVYLWGTICGVVSGALSIQTRAAWIIGALMFLITDVFVKMVLKDNLPEDLQGLEGGQFRAAVLRKAFWGWFLFWLYFTMLVYTVGIDFKPVPYNNQSLLSQMMNKT
;
A
#
# COMPACT_ATOMS: atom_id res chain seq x y z
N MET A 1 2.53 -16.34 -25.13
CA MET A 1 2.65 -15.52 -23.91
C MET A 1 3.43 -16.36 -22.91
N GLY A 2 4.63 -15.92 -22.51
CA GLY A 2 5.47 -16.68 -21.58
C GLY A 2 4.74 -16.88 -20.26
N ASP A 3 4.76 -18.10 -19.74
CA ASP A 3 4.08 -18.45 -18.50
C ASP A 3 4.62 -17.57 -17.36
N VAL A 4 3.75 -16.71 -16.82
CA VAL A 4 4.15 -15.78 -15.76
C VAL A 4 4.25 -16.59 -14.49
N ARG A 5 5.47 -16.71 -13.96
CA ARG A 5 5.78 -17.43 -12.73
C ARG A 5 4.78 -17.09 -11.61
N PRO A 6 4.24 -18.09 -10.88
CA PRO A 6 3.30 -17.86 -9.77
C PRO A 6 3.80 -16.85 -8.73
N GLU A 7 5.11 -16.75 -8.50
CA GLU A 7 5.68 -15.76 -7.59
C GLU A 7 5.40 -14.31 -8.03
N HIS A 8 5.49 -14.02 -9.33
CA HIS A 8 5.25 -12.68 -9.87
C HIS A 8 3.79 -12.30 -9.77
N LYS A 9 2.87 -13.25 -10.03
CA LYS A 9 1.43 -13.04 -9.86
C LYS A 9 1.07 -12.77 -8.40
N PHE A 10 1.69 -13.50 -7.47
CA PHE A 10 1.52 -13.27 -6.04
C PHE A 10 1.99 -11.88 -5.64
N ALA A 11 3.23 -11.50 -6.00
CA ALA A 11 3.77 -10.19 -5.68
C ALA A 11 2.89 -9.05 -6.24
N LEU A 12 2.44 -9.17 -7.49
CA LEU A 12 1.55 -8.21 -8.13
C LEU A 12 0.22 -8.08 -7.38
N THR A 13 -0.36 -9.20 -6.94
CA THR A 13 -1.60 -9.21 -6.16
C THR A 13 -1.43 -8.50 -4.81
N VAL A 14 -0.30 -8.73 -4.14
CA VAL A 14 0.05 -8.06 -2.88
C VAL A 14 0.23 -6.56 -3.08
N TYR A 15 0.90 -6.14 -4.15
CA TYR A 15 1.09 -4.72 -4.49
C TYR A 15 -0.23 -4.03 -4.83
N LEU A 16 -1.11 -4.72 -5.57
CA LEU A 16 -2.46 -4.23 -5.86
C LEU A 16 -3.25 -4.03 -4.56
N TRP A 17 -3.20 -5.01 -3.66
CA TRP A 17 -3.87 -4.89 -2.36
C TRP A 17 -3.29 -3.77 -1.50
N GLY A 18 -1.97 -3.64 -1.43
CA GLY A 18 -1.29 -2.55 -0.72
C GLY A 18 -1.69 -1.18 -1.26
N THR A 19 -1.80 -1.05 -2.58
CA THR A 19 -2.28 0.17 -3.24
C THR A 19 -3.71 0.50 -2.84
N ILE A 20 -4.64 -0.46 -2.90
CA ILE A 20 -6.04 -0.26 -2.50
C ILE A 20 -6.13 0.19 -1.04
N CYS A 21 -5.47 -0.53 -0.14
CA CYS A 21 -5.43 -0.17 1.28
C CYS A 21 -4.85 1.23 1.49
N GLY A 22 -3.78 1.58 0.77
CA GLY A 22 -3.13 2.88 0.86
C GLY A 22 -4.01 4.02 0.36
N VAL A 23 -4.73 3.83 -0.74
CA VAL A 23 -5.69 4.82 -1.25
C VAL A 23 -6.82 5.07 -0.26
N VAL A 24 -7.42 4.00 0.27
CA VAL A 24 -8.49 4.10 1.28
C VAL A 24 -7.97 4.81 2.55
N SER A 25 -6.80 4.40 3.02
CA SER A 25 -6.11 5.00 4.18
C SER A 25 -5.88 6.50 3.99
N GLY A 26 -5.30 6.90 2.86
CA GLY A 26 -4.98 8.30 2.55
C GLY A 26 -6.23 9.15 2.38
N ALA A 27 -7.24 8.64 1.66
CA ALA A 27 -8.49 9.36 1.42
C ALA A 27 -9.26 9.63 2.72
N LEU A 28 -9.35 8.64 3.60
CA LEU A 28 -10.02 8.81 4.90
C LEU A 28 -9.21 9.73 5.85
N SER A 29 -7.88 9.71 5.72
CA SER A 29 -6.99 10.56 6.53
C SER A 29 -7.15 12.05 6.27
N ILE A 30 -7.72 12.44 5.13
CA ILE A 30 -8.08 13.84 4.83
C ILE A 30 -9.08 14.37 5.87
N GLN A 31 -10.05 13.54 6.27
CA GLN A 31 -11.11 13.93 7.20
C GLN A 31 -10.68 13.75 8.65
N THR A 32 -10.04 12.62 8.97
CA THR A 32 -9.62 12.30 10.33
C THR A 32 -8.22 11.73 10.36
N ARG A 33 -7.32 12.37 11.11
CA ARG A 33 -5.90 11.97 11.20
C ARG A 33 -5.68 10.54 11.70
N ALA A 34 -6.65 9.91 12.36
CA ALA A 34 -6.54 8.54 12.85
C ALA A 34 -7.02 7.49 11.83
N ALA A 35 -7.67 7.90 10.73
CA ALA A 35 -8.27 6.96 9.79
C ALA A 35 -7.27 6.13 8.99
N TRP A 36 -5.98 6.48 8.97
CA TRP A 36 -4.95 5.64 8.36
C TRP A 36 -4.90 4.23 8.98
N ILE A 37 -5.32 4.09 10.25
CA ILE A 37 -5.40 2.80 10.95
C ILE A 37 -6.40 1.85 10.26
N ILE A 38 -7.45 2.37 9.61
CA ILE A 38 -8.45 1.55 8.90
C ILE A 38 -7.77 0.82 7.75
N GLY A 39 -6.94 1.51 6.96
CA GLY A 39 -6.17 0.88 5.89
C GLY A 39 -5.14 -0.13 6.41
N ALA A 40 -4.58 0.11 7.60
CA ALA A 40 -3.70 -0.87 8.25
C ALA A 40 -4.45 -2.13 8.70
N LEU A 41 -5.67 -1.99 9.23
CA LEU A 41 -6.53 -3.13 9.61
C LEU A 41 -6.92 -3.99 8.40
N MET A 42 -7.02 -3.39 7.21
CA MET A 42 -7.25 -4.14 5.96
C MET A 42 -6.11 -5.11 5.60
N PHE A 43 -4.94 -5.02 6.25
CA PHE A 43 -3.90 -6.04 6.09
C PHE A 43 -4.35 -7.42 6.62
N LEU A 44 -5.19 -7.45 7.66
CA LEU A 44 -5.62 -8.70 8.30
C LEU A 44 -6.50 -9.57 7.39
N ILE A 45 -7.05 -8.99 6.32
CA ILE A 45 -7.86 -9.67 5.30
C ILE A 45 -7.07 -9.96 4.01
N THR A 46 -5.76 -9.72 4.02
CA THR A 46 -4.89 -9.98 2.85
C THR A 46 -4.91 -11.45 2.44
N ASP A 47 -5.01 -12.38 3.39
CA ASP A 47 -5.09 -13.82 3.08
C ASP A 47 -6.35 -14.17 2.28
N VAL A 48 -7.48 -13.55 2.61
CA VAL A 48 -8.75 -13.72 1.89
C VAL A 48 -8.64 -13.15 0.48
N PHE A 49 -8.06 -11.95 0.34
CA PHE A 49 -7.89 -11.30 -0.97
C PHE A 49 -6.98 -12.12 -1.89
N VAL A 50 -5.82 -12.55 -1.39
CA VAL A 50 -4.86 -13.40 -2.12
C VAL A 50 -5.54 -14.69 -2.58
N LYS A 51 -6.28 -15.36 -1.69
CA LYS A 51 -6.96 -16.62 -2.02
C LYS A 51 -8.07 -16.43 -3.07
N MET A 52 -8.80 -15.31 -3.01
CA MET A 52 -9.84 -14.97 -3.97
C MET A 52 -9.28 -14.67 -5.37
N VAL A 53 -8.17 -13.94 -5.45
CA VAL A 53 -7.58 -13.50 -6.72
C VAL A 53 -6.76 -14.61 -7.38
N LEU A 54 -5.92 -15.31 -6.62
CA LEU A 54 -4.99 -16.31 -7.17
C LEU A 54 -5.61 -17.69 -7.32
N LYS A 55 -6.64 -18.02 -6.52
CA LYS A 55 -7.31 -19.34 -6.50
C LYS A 55 -6.28 -20.49 -6.49
N ASP A 56 -6.06 -21.12 -7.65
CA ASP A 56 -5.19 -22.28 -7.84
C ASP A 56 -3.74 -21.91 -8.23
N ASN A 57 -3.46 -20.64 -8.57
CA ASN A 57 -2.15 -20.15 -8.96
C ASN A 57 -1.32 -19.66 -7.76
N LEU A 58 -1.26 -20.46 -6.70
CA LEU A 58 -0.44 -20.16 -5.52
C LEU A 58 1.03 -20.55 -5.79
N PRO A 59 2.01 -19.82 -5.25
CA PRO A 59 3.42 -20.22 -5.27
C PRO A 59 3.64 -21.59 -4.60
N GLU A 60 4.63 -22.37 -5.06
CA GLU A 60 4.93 -23.71 -4.51
C GLU A 60 5.13 -23.69 -2.98
N ASP A 61 5.78 -22.64 -2.43
CA ASP A 61 5.97 -22.47 -0.98
C ASP A 61 4.67 -22.34 -0.17
N LEU A 62 3.56 -22.02 -0.83
CA LEU A 62 2.24 -21.82 -0.23
C LEU A 62 1.27 -22.95 -0.59
N GLN A 63 1.63 -23.82 -1.54
CA GLN A 63 0.84 -24.99 -1.90
C GLN A 63 0.98 -26.06 -0.80
N GLY A 64 -0.14 -26.62 -0.36
CA GLY A 64 -0.17 -27.66 0.69
C GLY A 64 -0.20 -27.14 2.14
N LEU A 65 -0.11 -25.83 2.36
CA LEU A 65 -0.36 -25.23 3.68
C LEU A 65 -1.87 -25.01 3.87
N GLU A 66 -2.42 -25.46 5.00
CA GLU A 66 -3.85 -25.32 5.30
C GLU A 66 -4.12 -24.47 6.55
N GLY A 67 -5.32 -23.87 6.58
CA GLY A 67 -5.85 -23.14 7.74
C GLY A 67 -4.95 -21.98 8.21
N GLY A 68 -4.56 -22.03 9.49
CA GLY A 68 -3.79 -20.97 10.14
C GLY A 68 -2.35 -20.84 9.65
N GLN A 69 -1.73 -21.94 9.18
CA GLN A 69 -0.35 -21.92 8.67
C GLN A 69 -0.27 -21.19 7.32
N PHE A 70 -1.26 -21.41 6.45
CA PHE A 70 -1.40 -20.66 5.20
C PHE A 70 -1.52 -19.16 5.47
N ARG A 71 -2.42 -18.78 6.38
CA ARG A 71 -2.64 -17.37 6.72
C ARG A 71 -1.39 -16.69 7.25
N ALA A 72 -0.68 -17.32 8.18
CA ALA A 72 0.57 -16.78 8.73
C ALA A 72 1.67 -16.66 7.65
N ALA A 73 1.80 -17.66 6.79
CA ALA A 73 2.78 -17.65 5.70
C ALA A 73 2.50 -16.54 4.69
N VAL A 74 1.24 -16.39 4.25
CA VAL A 74 0.81 -15.33 3.34
C VAL A 74 1.05 -13.96 3.95
N LEU A 75 0.62 -13.73 5.21
CA LEU A 75 0.81 -12.44 5.88
C LEU A 75 2.30 -12.11 6.01
N ARG A 76 3.14 -13.06 6.44
CA ARG A 76 4.59 -12.82 6.58
C ARG A 76 5.27 -12.51 5.26
N LYS A 77 4.92 -13.25 4.19
CA LYS A 77 5.49 -13.04 2.84
C LYS A 77 4.99 -11.75 2.20
N ALA A 78 3.72 -11.43 2.40
CA ALA A 78 3.09 -10.23 1.86
C ALA A 78 3.44 -8.95 2.64
N PHE A 79 3.83 -9.05 3.92
CA PHE A 79 3.97 -7.89 4.82
C PHE A 79 4.82 -6.77 4.24
N TRP A 80 6.06 -7.05 3.80
CA TRP A 80 6.94 -6.00 3.29
C TRP A 80 6.47 -5.40 1.97
N GLY A 81 5.98 -6.24 1.05
CA GLY A 81 5.46 -5.77 -0.22
C GLY A 81 4.19 -4.92 -0.04
N TRP A 82 3.30 -5.37 0.83
CA TRP A 82 2.08 -4.65 1.16
C TRP A 82 2.38 -3.35 1.92
N PHE A 83 3.22 -3.39 2.95
CA PHE A 83 3.51 -2.26 3.85
C PHE A 83 4.11 -1.08 3.10
N LEU A 84 5.08 -1.33 2.22
CA LEU A 84 5.73 -0.26 1.43
C LEU A 84 4.73 0.41 0.47
N PHE A 85 3.91 -0.39 -0.21
CA PHE A 85 2.88 0.13 -1.11
C PHE A 85 1.79 0.88 -0.34
N TRP A 86 1.31 0.32 0.76
CA TRP A 86 0.31 0.94 1.63
C TRP A 86 0.79 2.30 2.13
N LEU A 87 2.01 2.39 2.66
CA LEU A 87 2.58 3.62 3.19
C LEU A 87 2.77 4.66 2.08
N TYR A 88 3.35 4.26 0.94
CA TYR A 88 3.54 5.13 -0.22
C TYR A 88 2.22 5.74 -0.69
N PHE A 89 1.22 4.91 -0.97
CA PHE A 89 -0.07 5.38 -1.47
C PHE A 89 -0.86 6.16 -0.42
N THR A 90 -0.75 5.81 0.87
CA THR A 90 -1.36 6.60 1.96
C THR A 90 -0.82 8.02 1.94
N MET A 91 0.50 8.19 1.91
CA MET A 91 1.13 9.51 1.89
C MET A 91 0.82 10.28 0.62
N LEU A 92 0.87 9.61 -0.54
CA LEU A 92 0.56 10.22 -1.83
C LEU A 92 -0.87 10.75 -1.87
N VAL A 93 -1.85 9.90 -1.56
CA VAL A 93 -3.28 10.28 -1.60
C VAL A 93 -3.60 11.34 -0.55
N TYR A 94 -3.02 11.23 0.64
CA TYR A 94 -3.17 12.26 1.66
C TYR A 94 -2.59 13.61 1.20
N THR A 95 -1.39 13.63 0.63
CA THR A 95 -0.73 14.86 0.15
C THR A 95 -1.51 15.52 -0.97
N VAL A 96 -2.01 14.73 -1.92
CA VAL A 96 -2.89 15.20 -2.99
C VAL A 96 -4.21 15.73 -2.40
N GLY A 97 -4.78 15.06 -1.41
CA GLY A 97 -6.06 15.42 -0.81
C GLY A 97 -6.06 16.68 0.06
N ILE A 98 -4.92 17.09 0.61
CA ILE A 98 -4.81 18.30 1.44
C ILE A 98 -4.30 19.52 0.66
N ASP A 99 -4.12 19.42 -0.67
CA ASP A 99 -3.51 20.45 -1.52
C ASP A 99 -2.22 21.02 -0.90
N PHE A 100 -1.29 20.12 -0.54
CA PHE A 100 -0.10 20.50 0.22
C PHE A 100 0.68 21.62 -0.48
N LYS A 101 0.69 22.81 0.12
CA LYS A 101 1.53 23.93 -0.31
C LYS A 101 2.86 23.86 0.43
N PRO A 102 3.99 23.60 -0.25
CA PRO A 102 5.29 23.61 0.41
C PRO A 102 5.60 25.03 0.87
N VAL A 103 5.61 25.25 2.19
CA VAL A 103 6.08 26.50 2.77
C VAL A 103 7.59 26.36 2.97
N PRO A 104 8.43 27.13 2.24
CA PRO A 104 9.87 27.05 2.42
C PRO A 104 10.24 27.44 3.87
N TYR A 105 11.08 26.64 4.52
CA TYR A 105 11.53 26.89 5.90
C TYR A 105 12.33 28.20 6.06
N ASN A 106 12.83 28.77 4.96
CA ASN A 106 13.60 29.99 4.95
C ASN A 106 12.95 31.05 4.05
N ASN A 107 12.08 31.86 4.64
CA ASN A 107 11.38 32.97 3.97
C ASN A 107 12.34 34.09 3.52
N GLN A 108 13.60 34.07 3.96
CA GLN A 108 14.63 35.06 3.60
C GLN A 108 15.59 34.56 2.52
N SER A 109 15.52 33.29 2.13
CA SER A 109 16.31 32.72 1.04
C SER A 109 15.98 33.43 -0.28
N LEU A 110 17.02 33.75 -1.05
CA LEU A 110 16.91 34.27 -2.44
C LEU A 110 15.94 33.44 -3.29
N LEU A 111 15.92 32.12 -3.09
CA LEU A 111 15.02 31.21 -3.80
C LEU A 111 13.54 31.43 -3.42
N SER A 112 13.27 31.68 -2.13
CA SER A 112 11.92 31.99 -1.63
C SER A 112 11.40 33.33 -2.16
N GLN A 113 12.29 34.32 -2.33
CA GLN A 113 11.91 35.61 -2.90
C GLN A 113 11.64 35.53 -4.41
N MET A 114 12.30 34.64 -5.15
CA MET A 114 12.00 34.40 -6.57
C MET A 114 10.68 33.66 -6.76
N MET A 115 10.35 32.68 -5.91
CA MET A 115 9.09 31.94 -6.02
C MET A 115 7.85 32.79 -5.66
N ASN A 116 7.97 33.75 -4.74
CA ASN A 116 6.84 34.54 -4.24
C ASN A 116 6.63 35.90 -4.94
N LYS A 117 7.49 36.28 -5.91
CA LYS A 117 7.41 37.56 -6.64
C LYS A 117 6.78 37.45 -8.05
N THR A 118 6.06 36.38 -8.34
CA THR A 118 5.22 36.20 -9.53
C THR A 118 3.78 36.04 -9.11
#